data_AF-A0A9D3SP20-F1
#
_entry.id   AF-A0A9D3SP20-F1
#
_cell.length_a   1.000
_cell.length_b   1.000
_cell.length_c   1.000
_cell.angle_alpha   90.00
_cell.angle_beta   90.00
_cell.angle_gamma   90.00
#
_symmetry.space_group_name_H-M   'P 1'
#
loop_
_entity.id
_entity.type
_entity.pdbx_description
1 polymer ?
#
loop_
_entity_poly.entity_id
_entity_poly.type
_entity_poly.pdbx_seq_one_letter_code
_entity_poly.pdbx_strand_id
1 'polypeptide(L)'
;MQRSQSGVWEPKICVAFMLITTEEFPETGCEEFFNKIEKFIQVHRNSFLLLQAPAYGARELKIVSELQNRFFGSNLKILPVHSNGETVKGVVTIAKATSKPHMDRLQERMHSARADIIKRSHETFLKNLDIFKGSPLSG
;
A
#
# COMPACT_ATOMS: atom_id res chain seq x y z
N MET A 1 -0.01 20.85 -6.67
CA MET A 1 -1.04 20.49 -7.68
C MET A 1 -0.38 20.43 -9.05
N GLN A 2 -0.86 19.61 -10.00
CA GLN A 2 -0.36 19.64 -11.38
C GLN A 2 -1.49 19.29 -12.33
N ARG A 3 -1.64 20.07 -13.40
CA ARG A 3 -2.71 19.95 -14.38
C ARG A 3 -2.37 18.80 -15.34
N SER A 4 -3.28 17.83 -15.48
CA SER A 4 -3.25 16.83 -16.56
C SER A 4 -3.65 17.48 -17.89
N GLN A 5 -3.11 16.99 -19.01
CA GLN A 5 -3.47 17.44 -20.37
C GLN A 5 -4.96 17.24 -20.71
N SER A 6 -5.70 16.43 -19.96
CA SER A 6 -7.14 16.18 -20.14
C SER A 6 -8.07 17.13 -19.35
N GLY A 7 -7.53 18.10 -18.60
CA GLY A 7 -8.34 19.04 -17.81
C GLY A 7 -9.01 18.43 -16.57
N VAL A 8 -8.82 17.13 -16.32
CA VAL A 8 -9.32 16.43 -15.12
C VAL A 8 -8.36 16.63 -13.95
N TRP A 9 -8.90 16.99 -12.79
CA TRP A 9 -8.14 17.18 -11.55
C TRP A 9 -7.73 15.82 -10.95
N GLU A 10 -6.47 15.47 -11.19
CA GLU A 10 -5.78 14.27 -10.68
C GLU A 10 -5.67 14.25 -9.13
N PRO A 11 -6.32 13.40 -8.31
CA PRO A 11 -5.97 13.35 -6.89
C PRO A 11 -4.50 12.92 -6.75
N LYS A 12 -3.62 13.83 -6.31
CA LYS A 12 -2.24 13.47 -5.99
C LYS A 12 -2.27 12.49 -4.84
N ILE A 13 -1.94 11.23 -5.11
CA ILE A 13 -1.54 10.26 -4.08
C ILE A 13 -0.21 10.77 -3.53
N CYS A 14 -0.28 11.66 -2.54
CA CYS A 14 0.89 12.21 -1.89
C CYS A 14 1.28 11.25 -0.79
N VAL A 15 2.19 10.33 -1.10
CA VAL A 15 2.84 9.52 -0.06
C VAL A 15 3.72 10.44 0.77
N ALA A 16 3.63 10.29 2.08
CA ALA A 16 4.45 11.05 3.03
C ALA A 16 5.33 10.10 3.84
N PHE A 17 6.53 10.57 4.16
CA PHE A 17 7.52 9.82 4.91
C PHE A 17 7.94 10.62 6.14
N MET A 18 7.99 9.96 7.29
CA MET A 18 8.57 10.48 8.52
C MET A 18 9.70 9.53 8.92
N LEU A 19 10.94 10.02 8.98
CA LEU A 19 12.08 9.25 9.48
C LEU A 19 12.25 9.57 10.96
N ILE A 20 12.42 8.53 11.77
CA ILE A 20 12.67 8.64 13.19
C ILE A 20 13.77 7.66 13.55
N THR A 21 14.75 8.10 14.34
CA THR A 21 15.77 7.21 14.91
C THR A 21 15.31 6.67 16.26
N THR A 22 15.84 5.52 16.67
CA THR A 22 15.53 4.97 17.99
C THR A 22 15.97 5.92 19.13
N GLU A 23 16.99 6.74 18.91
CA GLU A 23 17.47 7.77 19.85
C GLU A 23 16.49 8.93 20.03
N GLU A 24 15.75 9.30 18.98
CA GLU A 24 14.70 10.32 19.02
C GLU A 24 13.45 9.86 19.77
N PHE A 25 13.32 8.55 20.05
CA PHE A 25 12.20 8.02 20.79
C PHE A 25 12.43 8.21 22.30
N PRO A 26 11.59 9.02 22.98
CA PRO A 26 11.78 9.32 24.39
C PRO A 26 11.55 8.07 25.26
N GLU A 27 12.34 7.91 26.32
CA GLU A 27 12.17 6.79 27.26
C GLU A 27 10.98 6.97 28.22
N THR A 28 10.58 8.22 28.46
CA THR A 28 9.42 8.62 29.27
C THR A 28 8.72 9.79 28.60
N GLY A 29 7.41 9.93 28.80
CA GLY A 29 6.66 11.06 28.23
C GLY A 29 6.39 10.95 26.72
N CYS A 30 6.10 9.74 26.21
CA CYS A 30 5.89 9.48 24.78
C CYS A 30 4.66 10.19 24.17
N GLU A 31 3.77 10.78 24.95
CA GLU A 31 2.52 11.37 24.45
C GLU A 31 2.75 12.55 23.51
N GLU A 32 3.72 13.44 23.77
CA GLU A 32 4.03 14.54 22.83
C GLU A 32 4.55 14.01 21.49
N PHE A 33 5.34 12.94 21.55
CA PHE A 33 5.86 12.27 20.37
C PHE A 33 4.74 11.60 19.58
N PHE A 34 3.81 10.90 20.24
CA PHE A 34 2.64 10.33 19.59
C PHE A 34 1.71 11.40 19.01
N ASN A 35 1.53 12.53 19.68
CA ASN A 35 0.76 13.67 19.17
C ASN A 35 1.37 14.24 17.87
N LYS A 36 2.70 14.26 17.76
CA LYS A 36 3.39 14.66 16.52
C LYS A 36 3.09 13.70 15.37
N ILE A 37 3.12 12.39 15.64
CA ILE A 37 2.76 11.36 14.65
C ILE A 37 1.28 11.47 14.28
N GLU A 38 0.41 11.71 15.25
CA GLU A 38 -1.04 11.86 15.01
C GLU A 38 -1.35 13.03 14.07
N LYS A 39 -0.74 14.19 14.31
CA LYS A 39 -0.85 15.34 13.39
C LYS A 39 -0.37 15.01 11.98
N PHE A 40 0.72 14.24 11.87
CA PHE A 40 1.24 13.81 10.57
C PHE A 40 0.26 12.91 9.81
N ILE A 41 -0.36 11.93 10.49
CA ILE A 41 -1.31 11.02 9.83
C ILE A 41 -2.63 11.69 9.48
N GLN A 42 -3.04 12.74 10.20
CA GLN A 42 -4.24 13.51 9.87
C GLN A 42 -4.08 14.29 8.56
N VAL A 43 -2.87 14.77 8.24
CA VAL A 43 -2.59 15.54 7.02
C VAL A 43 -2.43 14.65 5.79
N HIS A 44 -1.91 13.44 5.96
CA HIS A 44 -1.47 12.58 4.86
C HIS A 44 -2.27 11.28 4.77
N ARG A 45 -2.92 11.01 3.62
CA ARG A 45 -3.73 9.78 3.42
C ARG A 45 -2.91 8.49 3.32
N ASN A 46 -1.62 8.57 2.98
CA ASN A 46 -0.75 7.41 2.87
C ASN A 46 0.60 7.74 3.50
N SER A 47 0.74 7.34 4.76
CA SER A 47 1.83 7.77 5.63
C SER A 47 2.74 6.60 5.95
N PHE A 48 4.04 6.82 5.82
CA PHE A 48 5.07 5.84 6.18
C PHE A 48 5.99 6.43 7.24
N LEU A 49 6.15 5.71 8.35
CA LEU A 49 7.13 6.01 9.38
C LEU A 49 8.30 5.04 9.19
N LEU A 50 9.47 5.57 8.87
CA LEU A 50 10.70 4.80 8.81
C LEU A 50 11.36 4.85 10.18
N LEU A 51 11.44 3.71 10.86
CA LEU A 51 12.13 3.61 12.14
C LEU A 51 13.55 3.13 11.89
N GLN A 52 14.52 4.04 12.01
CA GLN A 52 15.92 3.72 11.84
C GLN A 52 16.49 3.15 13.15
N ALA A 53 16.80 1.86 13.10
CA ALA A 53 17.30 1.07 14.21
C ALA A 53 18.59 0.34 13.78
N PRO A 54 19.78 0.80 14.22
CA PRO A 54 21.05 0.16 13.86
C PRO A 54 21.15 -1.32 14.28
N ALA A 55 20.44 -1.72 15.33
CA ALA A 55 20.29 -3.09 15.79
C ALA A 55 18.89 -3.33 16.36
N TYR A 56 18.34 -4.54 16.19
CA TYR A 56 17.10 -4.94 16.88
C TYR A 56 17.42 -5.43 18.30
N GLY A 57 17.49 -4.51 19.25
CA GLY A 57 17.48 -4.84 20.66
C GLY A 57 16.06 -4.89 21.23
N ALA A 58 15.96 -5.26 22.50
CA ALA A 58 14.70 -5.28 23.24
C ALA A 58 14.01 -3.90 23.26
N ARG A 59 14.80 -2.82 23.27
CA ARG A 59 14.30 -1.44 23.23
C ARG A 59 13.62 -1.14 21.91
N GLU A 60 14.25 -1.48 20.79
CA GLU A 60 13.75 -1.23 19.45
C GLU A 60 12.46 -2.01 19.18
N LEU A 61 12.42 -3.28 19.59
CA LEU A 61 11.23 -4.11 19.50
C LEU A 61 10.08 -3.56 20.35
N LYS A 62 10.38 -3.02 21.54
CA LYS A 62 9.40 -2.36 22.39
C LYS A 62 8.82 -1.11 21.72
N ILE A 63 9.68 -0.27 21.13
CA ILE A 63 9.26 0.93 20.37
C ILE A 63 8.36 0.55 19.20
N VAL A 64 8.76 -0.45 18.40
CA VAL A 64 7.94 -0.94 17.29
C VAL A 64 6.59 -1.42 17.78
N SER A 65 6.57 -2.20 18.87
CA SER A 65 5.34 -2.73 19.46
C SER A 65 4.42 -1.62 19.97
N GLU A 66 4.97 -0.60 20.63
CA GLU A 66 4.20 0.56 21.11
C GLU A 66 3.60 1.36 19.95
N LEU A 67 4.41 1.65 18.93
CA LEU A 67 3.95 2.34 17.71
C LEU A 67 2.88 1.55 16.99
N GLN A 68 3.08 0.23 16.82
CA GLN A 68 2.11 -0.64 16.16
C GLN A 68 0.81 -0.71 16.95
N ASN A 69 0.86 -0.89 18.27
CA ASN A 69 -0.33 -0.96 19.11
C ASN A 69 -1.10 0.35 19.12
N ARG A 70 -0.41 1.50 19.17
CA ARG A 70 -1.06 2.83 19.21
C ARG A 70 -1.69 3.21 17.87
N PHE A 71 -1.04 2.89 16.75
CA PHE A 71 -1.48 3.28 15.41
C PHE A 71 -2.06 2.13 14.60
N PHE A 72 -2.42 1.02 15.25
CA PHE A 72 -3.05 -0.12 14.61
C PHE A 72 -4.36 0.31 13.93
N GLY A 73 -4.56 -0.08 12.67
CA GLY A 73 -5.73 0.28 11.89
C GLY A 73 -5.76 1.74 11.38
N SER A 74 -4.76 2.55 11.72
CA SER A 74 -4.59 3.88 11.11
C SER A 74 -3.98 3.79 9.71
N ASN A 75 -3.90 4.93 9.03
CA ASN A 75 -3.22 5.11 7.74
C ASN A 75 -1.68 5.14 7.85
N LEU A 76 -1.10 4.91 9.04
CA LEU A 76 0.33 4.83 9.27
C LEU A 76 0.88 3.44 8.99
N LYS A 77 1.93 3.36 8.19
CA LYS A 77 2.70 2.13 7.95
C LYS A 77 4.10 2.29 8.53
N ILE A 78 4.49 1.40 9.43
CA ILE A 78 5.80 1.45 10.08
C ILE A 78 6.74 0.53 9.31
N LEU A 79 7.86 1.07 8.84
CA LEU A 79 8.92 0.35 8.14
C LEU A 79 10.21 0.44 8.95
N PRO A 80 10.65 -0.64 9.61
CA PRO A 80 11.94 -0.62 10.28
C PRO A 80 13.08 -0.70 9.24
N VAL A 81 14.15 0.05 9.46
CA VAL A 81 15.31 0.16 8.57
C VAL A 81 16.61 0.20 9.37
N HIS A 82 17.68 -0.41 8.86
CA HIS A 82 18.95 -0.54 9.59
C HIS A 82 20.01 0.45 9.17
N SER A 83 19.85 1.08 8.01
CA SER A 83 20.83 2.01 7.45
C SER A 83 20.18 3.08 6.59
N ASN A 84 20.94 4.14 6.32
CA ASN A 84 20.54 5.17 5.37
C ASN A 84 20.31 4.57 3.96
N GLY A 85 21.10 3.57 3.58
CA GLY A 85 20.93 2.87 2.30
C GLY A 85 19.59 2.13 2.21
N GLU A 86 19.21 1.42 3.26
CA GLU A 86 17.89 0.77 3.35
C GLU A 86 16.76 1.78 3.41
N THR A 87 16.94 2.89 4.13
CA THR A 87 15.98 4.00 4.20
C THR A 87 15.67 4.54 2.81
N VAL A 88 16.71 4.92 2.07
CA VAL A 88 16.57 5.45 0.70
C VAL A 88 15.95 4.40 -0.22
N LYS A 89 16.40 3.14 -0.14
CA LYS A 89 15.83 2.04 -0.93
C LYS A 89 14.34 1.84 -0.63
N GLY A 90 13.94 1.89 0.64
CA GLY A 90 12.55 1.77 1.08
C GLY A 90 11.69 2.91 0.53
N VAL A 91 12.11 4.15 0.74
CA VAL A 91 11.43 5.35 0.22
C VAL A 91 11.27 5.28 -1.30
N VAL A 92 12.34 4.99 -2.03
CA VAL A 92 12.32 4.90 -3.51
C VAL A 92 11.39 3.78 -3.98
N THR A 93 11.41 2.62 -3.31
CA THR A 93 10.56 1.49 -3.66
C THR A 93 9.08 1.84 -3.46
N ILE A 94 8.73 2.43 -2.32
CA ILE A 94 7.36 2.86 -2.03
C ILE A 94 6.92 3.96 -2.99
N ALA A 95 7.75 4.98 -3.21
CA ALA A 95 7.45 6.07 -4.13
C ALA A 95 7.22 5.57 -5.56
N LYS A 96 8.02 4.59 -6.03
CA LYS A 96 7.84 3.95 -7.33
C LYS A 96 6.54 3.13 -7.38
N ALA A 97 6.28 2.30 -6.37
CA ALA A 97 5.08 1.46 -6.31
C ALA A 97 3.79 2.28 -6.24
N THR A 98 3.84 3.46 -5.62
CA THR A 98 2.69 4.36 -5.47
C THR A 98 2.62 5.42 -6.57
N SER A 99 3.60 5.43 -7.50
CA SER A 99 3.61 6.35 -8.63
C SER A 99 2.48 6.03 -9.60
N LYS A 100 1.88 7.08 -10.15
CA LYS A 100 0.79 7.01 -11.12
C LYS A 100 1.04 6.05 -12.31
N PRO A 101 2.18 6.11 -13.04
CA PRO A 101 2.40 5.20 -14.17
C PRO A 101 2.49 3.72 -13.76
N HIS A 102 2.90 3.43 -12.51
CA HIS A 102 2.89 2.07 -11.99
C HIS A 102 1.46 1.60 -11.68
N MET A 103 0.68 2.45 -11.01
CA MET A 103 -0.72 2.15 -10.66
C MET A 103 -1.61 2.02 -11.88
N ASP A 104 -1.46 2.88 -12.89
CA ASP A 104 -2.22 2.83 -14.14
C ASP A 104 -1.97 1.50 -14.87
N ARG A 105 -0.70 1.09 -14.97
CA ARG A 105 -0.30 -0.20 -15.56
C ARG A 105 -0.84 -1.41 -14.79
N LEU A 106 -0.85 -1.34 -13.45
CA LEU A 106 -1.46 -2.39 -12.63
C LEU A 106 -2.96 -2.48 -12.85
N GLN A 107 -3.64 -1.32 -12.90
CA GLN A 107 -5.07 -1.24 -13.12
C GLN A 107 -5.46 -1.76 -14.50
N GLU A 108 -4.73 -1.39 -15.55
CA GLU A 108 -4.91 -1.90 -16.91
C GLU A 108 -4.79 -3.42 -16.95
N ARG A 109 -3.74 -3.98 -16.35
CA ARG A 109 -3.56 -5.44 -16.27
C ARG A 109 -4.69 -6.14 -15.53
N MET A 110 -5.20 -5.55 -14.45
CA MET A 110 -6.34 -6.09 -13.71
C MET A 110 -7.64 -6.05 -14.52
N HIS A 111 -7.89 -4.96 -15.25
CA HIS A 111 -9.04 -4.84 -16.14
C HIS A 111 -8.99 -5.88 -17.25
N SER A 112 -7.85 -6.04 -17.91
CA SER A 112 -7.65 -7.06 -18.93
C SER A 112 -7.84 -8.48 -18.37
N ALA A 113 -7.24 -8.79 -17.22
CA ALA A 113 -7.42 -10.09 -16.58
C ALA A 113 -8.88 -10.38 -16.22
N ARG A 114 -9.63 -9.38 -15.73
CA ARG A 114 -11.07 -9.51 -15.46
C ARG A 114 -11.86 -9.76 -16.74
N ALA A 115 -11.57 -9.04 -17.82
CA ALA A 115 -12.23 -9.22 -19.11
C ALA A 115 -11.98 -10.64 -19.66
N ASP A 116 -10.74 -11.12 -19.55
CA ASP A 116 -10.37 -12.48 -19.97
C ASP A 116 -11.10 -13.55 -19.15
N ILE A 117 -11.21 -13.37 -17.83
CA ILE A 117 -11.96 -14.29 -16.96
C ILE A 117 -13.43 -14.32 -17.38
N ILE A 118 -14.08 -13.16 -17.53
CA ILE A 118 -15.50 -13.06 -17.91
C ILE A 118 -15.73 -13.72 -19.28
N LYS A 119 -14.87 -13.44 -20.26
CA LYS A 119 -14.93 -14.03 -21.60
C LYS A 119 -14.82 -15.55 -21.54
N ARG A 120 -13.82 -16.08 -20.83
CA ARG A 120 -13.63 -17.53 -20.68
C ARG A 120 -14.81 -18.18 -19.96
N SER A 121 -15.33 -17.56 -18.89
CA SER A 121 -16.52 -18.04 -18.20
C SER A 121 -17.75 -18.08 -19.11
N HIS A 122 -17.94 -17.05 -19.95
CA HIS A 122 -19.02 -17.02 -20.93
C HIS A 122 -18.85 -18.12 -21.99
N GLU A 123 -17.65 -18.30 -22.54
CA GLU A 123 -17.34 -19.37 -23.49
C GLU A 123 -17.57 -20.76 -22.89
N THR A 124 -17.17 -20.98 -21.62
CA THR A 124 -17.43 -22.23 -20.90
C THR A 124 -18.92 -22.45 -20.66
N PHE A 125 -19.67 -21.40 -20.32
CA PHE A 125 -21.12 -21.47 -20.12
C PHE A 125 -21.86 -21.83 -21.42
N LEU A 126 -21.50 -21.20 -22.54
CA LEU A 126 -22.09 -21.52 -23.85
C LEU A 126 -21.80 -22.95 -24.28
N LYS A 127 -20.56 -23.42 -24.14
CA LYS A 127 -20.20 -24.82 -24.43
C LYS A 127 -21.00 -25.82 -23.61
N ASN A 128 -21.28 -25.50 -22.34
CA ASN A 128 -22.09 -26.36 -21.48
C ASN A 128 -23.56 -26.40 -21.90
N LEU A 129 -24.10 -25.32 -22.47
CA LEU A 129 -25.47 -25.29 -23.02
C LEU A 129 -25.56 -26.07 -24.35
N ASP A 130 -24.52 -26.04 -25.18
CA ASP A 130 -24.49 -26.79 -26.45
C ASP A 130 -24.38 -28.31 -26.22
N ILE A 131 -23.79 -28.76 -25.10
CA ILE A 131 -23.79 -30.18 -24.69
C ILE A 131 -25.22 -30.71 -24.44
N PHE A 132 -26.18 -29.84 -24.08
CA PHE A 132 -27.59 -30.23 -23.85
C PHE A 132 -28.47 -30.17 -25.11
N LYS A 133 -27.93 -29.80 -26.29
CA LYS A 133 -28.73 -29.67 -27.53
C LYS A 133 -28.62 -30.86 -28.50
N GLY A 134 -27.96 -31.95 -28.14
CA GLY A 134 -27.77 -33.10 -29.03
C GLY A 134 -28.22 -34.44 -28.43
N SER A 135 -29.51 -34.74 -28.47
CA SER A 135 -29.98 -36.13 -28.45
C SER A 135 -31.05 -36.28 -29.53
N PRO A 136 -30.78 -36.96 -30.66
CA PRO A 136 -31.85 -37.39 -31.54
C PRO A 136 -32.60 -38.50 -30.84
N LEU A 137 -33.89 -38.29 -30.59
CA LEU A 137 -34.82 -39.36 -30.29
C LEU A 137 -34.94 -40.22 -31.55
N SER A 138 -34.27 -41.37 -31.58
CA SER A 138 -34.54 -42.43 -32.54
C SER A 138 -35.37 -43.51 -31.83
N GLY A 139 -36.67 -43.51 -32.12
CA GLY A 139 -37.54 -44.69 -32.01
C GLY A 139 -37.49 -45.52 -33.28
#